data_AF-A0A174V783-F1
#
_entry.id   AF-A0A174V783-F1
#
_cell.length_a   1.000
_cell.length_b   1.000
_cell.length_c   1.000
_cell.angle_alpha   90.00
_cell.angle_beta   90.00
_cell.angle_gamma   90.00
#
_symmetry.space_group_name_H-M   'P 1'
#
loop_
_entity.id
_entity.type
_entity.pdbx_description
1 polymer ?
#
loop_
_entity_poly.entity_id
_entity_poly.type
_entity_poly.pdbx_seq_one_letter_code
_entity_poly.pdbx_strand_id
1 'polypeptide(L)'
;MLNKSKVKDLYLKGYNATEIAAIYEATKCAVQKCIQRNTNDSDLKIHKKNRMYMKSAERVIDRTNKRSISDNQLLKWNRQSFTTEKETGDINYNEDCIAPYDLPLKFKNLDKKEYEKTFRYSNKNIIYGSI
;
A
#
# COMPACT_ATOMS: atom_id res chain seq x y z
N MET A 1 8.33 -26.90 -7.24
CA MET A 1 9.19 -26.26 -8.27
C MET A 1 8.40 -25.13 -8.93
N LEU A 2 8.96 -23.92 -9.05
CA LEU A 2 8.23 -22.75 -9.57
C LEU A 2 7.89 -22.96 -11.06
N ASN A 3 6.63 -22.77 -11.46
CA ASN A 3 6.24 -22.90 -12.87
C ASN A 3 6.66 -21.64 -13.66
N LYS A 4 7.74 -21.78 -14.45
CA LYS A 4 8.38 -20.68 -15.18
C LYS A 4 7.42 -19.96 -16.14
N SER A 5 6.59 -20.71 -16.87
CA SER A 5 5.64 -20.14 -17.84
C SER A 5 4.59 -19.29 -17.13
N LYS A 6 3.98 -19.82 -16.07
CA LYS A 6 2.96 -19.05 -15.34
C LYS A 6 3.52 -17.82 -14.62
N VAL A 7 4.77 -17.89 -14.13
CA VAL A 7 5.47 -16.73 -13.53
C VAL A 7 5.70 -15.65 -14.58
N LYS A 8 6.09 -16.04 -15.80
CA LYS A 8 6.25 -15.12 -16.93
C LYS A 8 4.92 -14.48 -17.32
N ASP A 9 3.83 -15.24 -17.39
CA ASP A 9 2.51 -14.71 -17.72
C ASP A 9 2.02 -13.67 -16.71
N LEU A 10 2.17 -13.94 -15.41
CA LEU A 10 1.84 -12.96 -14.36
C LEU A 10 2.75 -11.72 -14.44
N TYR A 11 4.04 -11.92 -14.68
CA TYR A 11 4.96 -10.81 -14.84
C TYR A 11 4.54 -9.90 -16.01
N LEU A 12 4.20 -10.49 -17.16
CA LEU A 12 3.70 -9.75 -18.33
C LEU A 12 2.38 -9.04 -18.05
N LYS A 13 1.50 -9.59 -17.21
CA LYS A 13 0.27 -8.90 -16.76
C LYS A 13 0.53 -7.66 -15.89
N GLY A 14 1.74 -7.46 -15.38
CA GLY A 14 2.12 -6.31 -14.57
C GLY A 14 2.38 -6.61 -13.10
N TYR A 15 2.23 -7.87 -12.68
CA TYR A 15 2.48 -8.29 -11.30
C TYR A 15 3.98 -8.23 -10.97
N ASN A 16 4.27 -7.79 -9.74
CA ASN A 16 5.63 -7.71 -9.22
C ASN A 16 6.05 -9.02 -8.53
N ALA A 17 7.35 -9.18 -8.28
CA ALA A 17 7.88 -10.43 -7.70
C ALA A 17 7.33 -10.76 -6.31
N THR A 18 6.92 -9.78 -5.51
CA THR A 18 6.29 -9.98 -4.20
C THR A 18 4.86 -10.48 -4.35
N GLU A 19 4.08 -9.91 -5.27
CA GLU A 19 2.71 -10.36 -5.56
C GLU A 19 2.70 -11.78 -6.14
N ILE A 20 3.60 -12.07 -7.08
CA ILE A 20 3.76 -13.41 -7.66
C ILE A 20 4.20 -14.40 -6.58
N ALA A 21 5.09 -14.00 -5.68
CA ALA A 21 5.52 -14.82 -4.54
C ALA A 21 4.34 -15.18 -3.62
N ALA A 22 3.45 -14.22 -3.33
CA ALA A 22 2.24 -14.47 -2.55
C ALA A 22 1.29 -15.46 -3.23
N ILE A 23 1.10 -15.34 -4.56
CA ILE A 23 0.24 -16.26 -5.33
C ILE A 23 0.78 -17.70 -5.36
N TYR A 24 2.11 -17.86 -5.38
CA TYR A 24 2.77 -19.17 -5.48
C TYR A 24 3.30 -19.71 -4.15
N GLU A 25 3.00 -19.04 -3.02
CA GLU A 25 3.55 -19.36 -1.70
C GLU A 25 5.08 -19.58 -1.72
N ALA A 26 5.76 -18.77 -2.53
CA ALA A 26 7.18 -18.90 -2.82
C ALA A 26 7.97 -17.73 -2.25
N THR A 27 9.29 -17.90 -2.10
CA THR A 27 10.13 -16.77 -1.68
C THR A 27 10.28 -15.76 -2.80
N LYS A 28 10.22 -14.47 -2.46
CA LYS A 28 10.46 -13.35 -3.40
C LYS A 28 11.78 -13.53 -4.17
N CYS A 29 12.84 -13.99 -3.49
CA CYS A 29 14.15 -14.23 -4.11
C CYS A 29 14.09 -15.31 -5.20
N ALA A 30 13.35 -16.41 -4.98
CA ALA A 30 13.17 -17.45 -5.98
C ALA A 30 12.42 -16.94 -7.22
N VAL A 31 11.36 -16.15 -7.01
CA VAL A 31 10.60 -15.52 -8.10
C VAL A 31 11.45 -14.52 -8.89
N GLN A 32 12.23 -13.67 -8.21
CA GLN A 32 13.13 -12.72 -8.86
C GLN A 32 14.17 -13.42 -9.75
N LYS A 33 14.81 -14.47 -9.24
CA LYS A 33 15.75 -15.29 -10.03
C LYS A 33 15.05 -15.96 -11.21
N CYS A 34 13.80 -16.40 -11.04
CA CYS A 34 13.01 -16.97 -12.13
C CYS A 34 12.72 -15.94 -13.23
N ILE A 35 12.28 -14.73 -12.86
CA ILE A 35 12.02 -13.65 -13.82
C ILE A 35 13.30 -13.30 -14.57
N GLN A 36 14.38 -12.98 -13.84
CA GLN A 36 15.67 -12.57 -14.43
C GLN A 36 16.22 -13.56 -15.45
N ARG A 37 16.03 -14.87 -15.23
CA ARG A 37 16.53 -15.93 -16.13
C ARG A 37 15.63 -16.20 -17.34
N ASN A 38 14.35 -15.80 -17.32
CA ASN A 38 13.36 -16.24 -18.30
C ASN A 38 12.63 -15.09 -19.03
N THR A 39 12.96 -13.83 -18.73
CA THR A 39 12.38 -12.65 -19.37
C THR A 39 13.43 -11.82 -20.09
N ASN A 40 13.05 -11.25 -21.23
CA ASN A 40 13.91 -10.42 -22.06
C ASN A 40 13.54 -8.92 -21.93
N ASP A 41 14.31 -8.04 -22.56
CA ASP A 41 14.04 -6.58 -22.54
C ASP A 41 12.68 -6.20 -23.11
N SER A 42 12.16 -6.95 -24.09
CA SER A 42 10.80 -6.77 -24.61
C SER A 42 9.74 -7.03 -23.54
N ASP A 43 9.90 -8.11 -22.78
CA ASP A 43 9.00 -8.50 -21.68
C ASP A 43 9.00 -7.43 -20.59
N LEU A 44 10.16 -6.84 -20.29
CA LEU A 44 10.28 -5.74 -19.33
C LEU A 44 9.49 -4.49 -19.76
N LYS A 45 9.51 -4.14 -21.05
CA LYS A 45 8.72 -3.02 -21.59
C LYS A 45 7.22 -3.28 -21.46
N ILE A 46 6.77 -4.50 -21.76
CA ILE A 46 5.37 -4.91 -21.62
C ILE A 46 4.94 -4.86 -20.15
N HIS A 47 5.73 -5.43 -19.24
CA HIS A 47 5.48 -5.40 -17.80
C HIS A 47 5.30 -3.96 -17.29
N LYS A 48 6.23 -3.05 -17.64
CA LYS A 48 6.15 -1.64 -17.22
C LYS A 48 4.88 -0.97 -17.71
N LYS A 49 4.51 -1.18 -18.99
CA LYS A 49 3.29 -0.64 -19.58
C LYS A 49 2.03 -1.16 -18.86
N ASN A 50 1.92 -2.47 -18.66
CA ASN A 50 0.76 -3.08 -18.01
C ASN A 50 0.64 -2.67 -16.54
N ARG A 51 1.77 -2.58 -15.83
CA ARG A 51 1.79 -2.08 -14.45
C ARG A 51 1.35 -0.62 -14.35
N MET A 52 1.68 0.22 -15.33
CA MET A 52 1.17 1.60 -15.38
C MET A 52 -0.34 1.65 -15.60
N TYR A 53 -0.89 0.79 -16.46
CA TYR A 53 -2.33 0.71 -16.66
C TYR A 53 -3.06 0.22 -15.42
N MET A 54 -2.59 -0.85 -14.76
CA MET A 54 -3.19 -1.35 -13.52
C MET A 54 -3.24 -0.26 -12.45
N LYS A 55 -2.11 0.41 -12.17
CA LYS A 55 -2.07 1.51 -11.21
C LYS A 55 -2.98 2.68 -11.60
N SER A 56 -3.13 2.93 -12.89
CA SER A 56 -4.00 4.01 -13.36
C SER A 56 -5.48 3.64 -13.21
N ALA A 57 -5.84 2.39 -13.48
CA ALA A 57 -7.17 1.86 -13.23
C ALA A 57 -7.53 1.90 -11.73
N GLU A 58 -6.64 1.42 -10.86
CA GLU A 58 -6.79 1.50 -9.39
C GLU A 58 -7.04 2.95 -8.95
N ARG A 59 -6.23 3.90 -9.41
CA ARG A 59 -6.42 5.33 -9.08
C ARG A 59 -7.76 5.90 -9.57
N VAL A 60 -8.25 5.46 -10.73
CA VAL A 60 -9.53 5.92 -11.27
C VAL A 60 -10.69 5.35 -10.45
N ILE A 61 -10.61 4.07 -10.07
CA ILE A 61 -11.58 3.42 -9.19
C ILE A 61 -11.61 4.14 -7.83
N ASP A 62 -10.46 4.32 -7.19
CA ASP A 62 -10.33 5.04 -5.92
C ASP A 62 -10.91 6.45 -6.00
N ARG A 63 -10.57 7.20 -7.05
CA ARG A 63 -11.09 8.56 -7.25
C ARG A 63 -12.60 8.58 -7.44
N THR A 64 -13.14 7.59 -8.14
CA THR A 64 -14.58 7.48 -8.41
C THR A 64 -15.33 7.15 -7.12
N ASN A 65 -14.82 6.21 -6.33
CA ASN A 65 -15.40 5.84 -5.03
C ASN A 65 -15.41 7.03 -4.08
N LYS A 66 -14.30 7.77 -3.99
CA LYS A 66 -14.17 8.96 -3.13
C LYS A 66 -14.99 10.17 -3.60
N ARG A 67 -15.42 10.20 -4.86
CA ARG A 67 -16.26 11.28 -5.39
C ARG A 67 -17.65 11.26 -4.76
N SER A 68 -18.21 10.08 -4.55
CA SER A 68 -19.57 9.92 -4.02
C SER A 68 -19.61 10.10 -2.51
N ILE A 69 -18.71 9.43 -1.77
CA ILE A 69 -18.65 9.48 -0.31
C ILE A 69 -17.18 9.60 0.11
N SER A 70 -16.89 10.56 0.99
CA SER A 70 -15.54 10.74 1.53
C SER A 70 -15.21 9.74 2.64
N ASP A 71 -13.92 9.40 2.78
CA ASP A 71 -13.42 8.51 3.85
C ASP A 71 -13.86 9.02 5.24
N ASN A 72 -13.88 10.34 5.47
CA ASN A 72 -14.35 10.96 6.72
C ASN A 72 -15.86 10.73 6.97
N GLN A 73 -16.68 10.78 5.93
CA GLN A 73 -18.11 10.48 6.06
C GLN A 73 -18.34 8.99 6.34
N LEU A 74 -17.60 8.11 5.66
CA LEU A 74 -17.65 6.67 5.94
C LEU A 74 -17.29 6.37 7.39
N LEU A 75 -16.21 6.98 7.89
CA LEU A 75 -15.81 6.85 9.29
C LEU A 75 -16.90 7.37 10.24
N LYS A 76 -17.50 8.53 9.95
CA LYS A 76 -18.55 9.12 10.79
C LYS A 76 -19.77 8.21 10.87
N TRP A 77 -20.21 7.64 9.75
CA TRP A 77 -21.38 6.76 9.70
C TRP A 77 -21.11 5.39 10.30
N ASN A 78 -19.88 4.88 10.16
CA ASN A 78 -19.50 3.54 10.63
C ASN A 78 -18.64 3.58 11.91
N ARG A 79 -18.72 4.65 12.71
CA ARG A 79 -17.80 4.93 13.83
C ARG A 79 -17.67 3.79 14.84
N GLN A 80 -18.75 3.03 15.04
CA GLN A 80 -18.82 1.87 15.92
C GLN A 80 -17.88 0.72 15.51
N SER A 81 -17.54 0.63 14.22
CA SER A 81 -16.67 -0.42 13.68
C SER A 81 -15.18 -0.07 13.79
N PHE A 82 -14.85 1.03 14.47
CA PHE A 82 -13.48 1.52 14.59
C PHE A 82 -13.08 1.74 16.04
N THR A 83 -11.83 1.43 16.35
CA THR A 83 -11.18 1.72 17.63
C THR A 83 -10.17 2.84 17.46
N THR A 84 -9.95 3.63 18.51
CA THR A 84 -8.93 4.68 18.52
C THR A 84 -7.76 4.17 19.33
N GLU A 85 -6.58 4.13 18.71
CA GLU A 85 -5.34 3.80 19.37
C GLU A 85 -4.95 4.93 20.33
N LYS A 86 -4.77 4.60 21.62
CA LYS A 86 -4.53 5.60 22.67
C LYS A 86 -3.21 6.34 22.48
N GLU A 87 -2.20 5.65 21.96
CA GLU A 87 -0.85 6.19 21.83
C GLU A 87 -0.69 7.10 20.62
N THR A 88 -1.27 6.78 19.48
CA THR A 88 -1.11 7.55 18.23
C THR A 88 -2.31 8.47 17.98
N GLY A 89 -3.47 8.14 18.54
CA GLY A 89 -4.74 8.74 18.14
C GLY A 89 -5.23 8.25 16.78
N ASP A 90 -4.57 7.26 16.17
CA ASP A 90 -4.98 6.67 14.90
C ASP A 90 -6.28 5.88 15.09
N ILE A 91 -7.12 5.87 14.06
CA ILE A 91 -8.40 5.17 14.07
C ILE A 91 -8.26 3.93 13.18
N ASN A 92 -8.41 2.76 13.77
CA ASN A 92 -8.25 1.47 13.12
C ASN A 92 -9.59 0.74 13.07
N TYR A 93 -9.87 0.06 11.95
CA TYR A 93 -11.04 -0.81 11.84
C TYR A 93 -10.90 -1.97 12.82
N ASN A 94 -12.00 -2.33 13.48
CA ASN A 94 -12.03 -3.43 14.42
C ASN A 94 -12.01 -4.77 13.65
N GLU A 95 -11.02 -5.62 13.93
CA GLU A 95 -10.76 -6.86 13.18
C GLU A 95 -11.79 -7.98 13.46
N ASP A 96 -12.78 -7.72 14.32
CA ASP A 96 -13.86 -8.68 14.66
C ASP A 96 -14.68 -9.11 13.43
N CYS A 97 -14.68 -8.32 12.37
CA CYS A 97 -15.42 -8.58 11.13
C CYS A 97 -14.54 -8.38 9.89
N ILE A 98 -14.92 -9.04 8.79
CA ILE A 98 -14.30 -8.79 7.48
C ILE A 98 -14.78 -7.42 6.98
N ALA A 99 -13.83 -6.50 6.82
CA ALA A 99 -14.10 -5.18 6.27
C ALA A 99 -14.52 -5.27 4.78
N PRO A 100 -15.51 -4.48 4.33
CA PRO A 100 -15.76 -4.28 2.92
C PRO A 100 -14.52 -3.75 2.19
N TYR A 101 -14.31 -4.17 0.95
CA TYR A 101 -13.10 -3.84 0.18
C TYR A 101 -12.84 -2.32 0.08
N ASP A 102 -13.90 -1.54 -0.12
CA ASP A 102 -13.83 -0.09 -0.30
C ASP A 102 -13.80 0.69 1.02
N LEU A 103 -13.88 0.02 2.18
CA LEU A 103 -13.86 0.69 3.47
C LEU A 103 -12.40 0.95 3.90
N PRO A 104 -12.01 2.19 4.23
CA PRO A 104 -10.67 2.47 4.70
C PRO A 104 -10.43 1.78 6.05
N LEU A 105 -9.36 0.98 6.14
CA LEU A 105 -9.04 0.22 7.36
C LEU A 105 -8.35 1.05 8.43
N LYS A 106 -7.67 2.13 8.04
CA LYS A 106 -6.86 2.97 8.93
C LYS A 106 -6.98 4.43 8.55
N PHE A 107 -7.21 5.27 9.55
CA PHE A 107 -7.19 6.72 9.44
C PHE A 107 -6.11 7.25 10.37
N LYS A 108 -5.15 7.98 9.81
CA LYS A 108 -4.02 8.52 10.58
C LYS A 108 -4.38 9.87 11.19
N ASN A 109 -4.03 10.05 12.45
CA ASN A 109 -4.06 11.35 13.08
C ASN A 109 -2.83 12.17 12.64
N LEU A 110 -3.05 13.13 11.74
CA LEU A 110 -1.98 13.94 11.18
C LEU A 110 -1.48 15.01 12.18
N ASP A 111 -2.36 15.52 13.04
CA ASP A 111 -2.05 16.61 13.97
C ASP A 111 -0.99 16.19 14.99
N LYS A 112 -1.10 14.97 15.54
CA LYS A 112 -0.08 14.44 16.46
C LYS A 112 1.27 14.24 15.78
N LYS A 113 1.28 13.76 14.54
CA LYS A 113 2.49 13.47 13.78
C LYS A 113 3.22 14.75 13.35
N GLU A 114 2.47 15.80 13.05
CA GLU A 114 3.00 17.11 12.72
C GLU A 114 3.59 17.80 13.95
N TYR A 115 2.90 17.72 15.10
CA TYR A 115 3.43 18.13 16.40
C TYR A 115 4.75 17.41 16.76
N GLU A 116 4.83 16.09 16.58
CA GLU A 116 6.07 15.35 16.87
C GLU A 116 7.23 15.73 15.93
N LYS A 117 6.95 16.07 14.67
CA LYS A 117 7.97 16.55 13.72
C LYS A 117 8.51 17.91 14.11
N THR A 118 7.64 18.86 14.42
CA THR A 118 8.04 20.22 14.82
C THR A 118 8.79 20.20 16.15
N PHE A 119 8.34 19.40 17.12
CA PHE A 119 9.01 19.20 18.39
C PHE A 119 10.42 18.60 18.25
N ARG A 120 10.61 17.60 17.38
CA ARG A 120 11.95 17.03 17.10
C ARG A 120 12.88 18.03 16.41
N TYR A 121 12.37 18.88 15.54
CA TYR A 121 13.14 19.92 14.85
C TYR A 121 13.59 21.03 15.82
N SER A 122 12.67 21.48 16.68
CA SER A 122 12.97 22.47 17.74
C SER A 122 14.05 21.97 18.70
N ASN A 123 13.94 20.74 19.20
CA ASN A 123 14.95 20.18 20.11
C ASN A 123 16.32 19.94 19.45
N LYS A 124 16.38 19.58 18.16
CA LYS A 124 17.66 19.51 17.44
C LYS A 124 18.35 20.88 17.38
N ASN A 125 17.61 21.95 17.12
CA ASN A 125 18.19 23.29 17.03
C ASN A 125 18.64 23.85 18.39
N ILE A 126 18.06 23.38 19.50
CA ILE A 126 18.52 23.73 20.85
C ILE A 126 19.86 23.05 21.17
N ILE A 127 20.08 21.81 20.70
CA ILE A 127 21.31 21.04 20.96
C ILE A 127 22.49 21.51 20.07
N TYR A 128 22.21 21.99 18.86
CA TYR A 128 23.24 22.45 17.90
C TYR A 128 23.37 23.98 17.79
N GLY A 129 22.55 24.75 18.51
CA GLY A 129 22.51 26.22 18.47
C GLY A 129 23.24 26.93 19.60
N SER A 130 23.98 26.20 20.45
CA SER A 130 24.84 26.77 21.50
C SER A 130 26.30 26.71 21.07
N ILE A 131 26.74 27.71 20.31
CA ILE A 131 28.15 28.11 20.16
C ILE A 131 28.23 29.58 20.55
#